data_AF-A0A8T1UUJ1-F1
#
_entry.id   AF-A0A8T1UUJ1-F1
#
_cell.length_a   1.000
_cell.length_b   1.000
_cell.length_c   1.000
_cell.angle_alpha   90.00
_cell.angle_beta   90.00
_cell.angle_gamma   90.00
#
_symmetry.space_group_name_H-M   'P 1'
#
loop_
_entity.id
_entity.type
_entity.pdbx_description
1 polymer ?
#
loop_
_entity_poly.entity_id
_entity_poly.type
_entity_poly.pdbx_seq_one_letter_code
_entity_poly.pdbx_strand_id
1 'polypeptide(L)'
;MKHLSWIPDLKSVGAIVHFAVYQGAYLCCNGFLGPCNLTNPFCSSGSCVGDSSLKATPATLQVFSDFPDTVCQPYSVISQSPTTAMIQMCNGVPYRQCRVSGLEPNTWVVGICYNHRMQVLACNSDPAKIQVRRRQIQEGVGAPCDPVEEAWLGCTSPTNVK
;
A
#
# COMPACT_ATOMS: atom_id res chain seq x y z
N MET A 1 -21.86 -4.77 -0.66
CA MET A 1 -21.11 -3.49 -0.72
C MET A 1 -21.36 -2.84 -2.07
N LYS A 2 -21.39 -1.51 -2.15
CA LYS A 2 -21.44 -0.81 -3.44
C LYS A 2 -20.01 -0.64 -3.96
N HIS A 3 -19.74 -1.04 -5.19
CA HIS A 3 -18.43 -0.91 -5.83
C HIS A 3 -18.47 0.24 -6.86
N LEU A 4 -17.39 1.01 -6.95
CA LEU A 4 -17.29 2.11 -7.92
C LEU A 4 -16.93 1.55 -9.31
N SER A 5 -17.92 1.47 -10.19
CA SER A 5 -17.79 0.85 -11.51
C SER A 5 -17.38 1.81 -12.63
N TRP A 6 -17.68 3.09 -12.50
CA TRP A 6 -17.33 4.14 -13.47
C TRP A 6 -17.42 5.50 -12.76
N ILE A 7 -16.85 6.54 -13.38
CA ILE A 7 -16.98 7.93 -12.94
C ILE A 7 -17.42 8.81 -14.12
N PRO A 8 -18.05 9.97 -13.86
CA PRO A 8 -18.34 10.95 -14.91
C PRO A 8 -17.09 11.40 -15.67
N ASP A 9 -17.28 11.92 -16.87
CA ASP A 9 -16.21 12.50 -17.68
C ASP A 9 -15.51 13.65 -16.92
N LEU A 10 -14.17 13.60 -16.88
CA LEU A 10 -13.35 14.58 -16.17
C LEU A 10 -13.02 15.82 -17.00
N LYS A 11 -13.43 15.88 -18.27
CA LYS A 11 -13.17 16.99 -19.18
C LYS A 11 -13.55 18.37 -18.61
N SER A 12 -14.61 18.45 -17.81
CA SER A 12 -15.12 19.71 -17.24
C SER A 12 -14.49 20.11 -15.92
N VAL A 13 -13.68 19.25 -15.30
CA VAL A 13 -13.13 19.44 -13.94
C VAL A 13 -12.00 20.49 -13.92
N GLY A 14 -11.49 20.88 -15.09
CA GLY A 14 -10.43 21.88 -15.20
C GLY A 14 -9.06 21.32 -14.79
N ALA A 15 -8.21 22.15 -14.20
CA ALA A 15 -6.87 21.75 -13.78
C ALA A 15 -6.92 20.84 -12.54
N ILE A 16 -6.51 19.58 -12.71
CA ILE A 16 -6.44 18.59 -11.64
C ILE A 16 -5.03 18.57 -11.06
N VAL A 17 -4.89 18.93 -9.79
CA VAL A 17 -3.60 18.93 -9.08
C VAL A 17 -3.30 17.58 -8.44
N HIS A 18 -4.34 16.87 -8.03
CA HIS A 18 -4.23 15.55 -7.41
C HIS A 18 -5.45 14.71 -7.75
N PHE A 19 -5.21 13.46 -8.12
CA PHE A 19 -6.26 12.49 -8.38
C PHE A 19 -5.81 11.12 -7.88
N ALA A 20 -6.71 10.42 -7.17
CA ALA A 20 -6.42 9.12 -6.61
C ALA A 20 -7.64 8.21 -6.72
N VAL A 21 -7.39 6.97 -7.11
CA VAL A 21 -8.37 5.88 -7.06
C VAL A 21 -7.73 4.77 -6.26
N TYR A 22 -8.10 4.72 -4.98
CA TYR A 22 -7.60 3.71 -4.06
C TYR A 22 -8.10 2.31 -4.42
N GLN A 23 -7.33 1.32 -3.98
CA GLN A 23 -7.56 -0.11 -4.21
C GLN A 23 -9.02 -0.52 -3.95
N GLY A 24 -9.54 -1.45 -4.77
CA GLY A 24 -10.90 -1.96 -4.64
C GLY A 24 -11.94 -1.36 -5.59
N ALA A 25 -11.59 -0.34 -6.38
CA ALA A 25 -12.50 0.22 -7.38
C ALA A 25 -12.59 -0.69 -8.62
N TYR A 26 -13.82 -1.10 -8.96
CA TYR A 26 -14.08 -1.97 -10.12
C TYR A 26 -13.71 -1.29 -11.43
N LEU A 27 -13.82 0.03 -11.51
CA LEU A 27 -13.41 0.83 -12.67
C LEU A 27 -11.98 0.54 -13.14
N CYS A 28 -11.11 0.03 -12.25
CA CYS A 28 -9.73 -0.32 -12.58
C CYS A 28 -9.59 -1.64 -13.36
N CYS A 29 -10.62 -2.47 -13.44
CA CYS A 29 -10.56 -3.79 -14.07
C CYS A 29 -11.84 -4.23 -14.79
N ASN A 30 -12.94 -3.50 -14.69
CA ASN A 30 -14.23 -3.88 -15.29
C ASN A 30 -14.40 -3.41 -16.74
N GLY A 31 -13.37 -2.77 -17.32
CA GLY A 31 -13.40 -2.26 -18.68
C GLY A 31 -13.73 -0.77 -18.84
N PHE A 32 -13.86 -0.03 -17.73
CA PHE A 32 -14.01 1.44 -17.76
C PHE A 32 -12.79 2.14 -18.39
N LEU A 33 -11.58 1.81 -17.93
CA LEU A 33 -10.31 2.41 -18.40
C LEU A 33 -9.70 1.73 -19.63
N GLY A 34 -10.23 0.58 -20.06
CA GLY A 34 -9.57 -0.24 -21.06
C GLY A 34 -10.19 -1.63 -21.19
N PRO A 35 -9.38 -2.68 -21.50
CA PRO A 35 -9.86 -4.04 -21.51
C PRO A 35 -10.37 -4.48 -20.13
N CYS A 36 -11.46 -5.24 -20.10
CA CYS A 36 -11.95 -5.84 -18.87
C CYS A 36 -11.05 -7.03 -18.47
N ASN A 37 -10.70 -7.11 -17.19
CA ASN A 37 -9.91 -8.16 -16.59
C ASN A 37 -10.58 -8.73 -15.32
N LEU A 38 -11.39 -9.79 -15.49
CA LEU A 38 -12.06 -10.48 -14.38
C LEU A 38 -11.13 -11.38 -13.56
N THR A 39 -9.87 -11.57 -13.97
CA THR A 39 -8.87 -12.27 -13.13
C THR A 39 -8.30 -11.37 -12.04
N ASN A 40 -8.48 -10.04 -12.14
CA ASN A 40 -8.14 -9.11 -11.08
C ASN A 40 -8.99 -9.39 -9.83
N PRO A 41 -8.39 -9.55 -8.62
CA PRO A 41 -9.11 -9.88 -7.41
C PRO A 41 -10.30 -8.96 -7.11
N PHE A 42 -10.19 -7.67 -7.46
CA PHE A 42 -11.26 -6.70 -7.26
C PHE A 42 -12.45 -6.94 -8.18
N CYS A 43 -12.24 -7.39 -9.43
CA CYS A 43 -13.32 -7.64 -10.38
C CYS A 43 -13.78 -9.10 -10.45
N SER A 44 -13.18 -10.01 -9.68
CA SER A 44 -13.47 -11.45 -9.71
C SER A 44 -14.94 -11.82 -9.48
N SER A 45 -15.68 -11.01 -8.72
CA SER A 45 -17.12 -11.18 -8.47
C SER A 45 -18.01 -10.23 -9.30
N GLY A 46 -17.44 -9.52 -10.28
CA GLY A 46 -18.10 -8.49 -11.08
C GLY A 46 -18.40 -8.92 -12.51
N SER A 47 -18.97 -7.98 -13.27
CA SER A 47 -19.17 -8.09 -14.71
C SER A 47 -18.47 -6.93 -15.44
N CYS A 48 -18.13 -7.17 -16.70
CA CYS A 48 -17.55 -6.14 -17.55
C CYS A 48 -18.60 -5.08 -17.93
N VAL A 49 -18.15 -3.84 -18.07
CA VAL A 49 -18.96 -2.75 -18.62
C VAL A 49 -19.22 -3.03 -20.09
N GLY A 50 -20.46 -3.44 -20.41
CA GLY A 50 -20.90 -3.71 -21.77
C GLY A 50 -21.35 -2.45 -22.53
N ASP A 51 -21.78 -1.42 -21.82
CA ASP A 51 -22.20 -0.15 -22.41
C ASP A 51 -21.00 0.73 -22.75
N SER A 52 -20.81 0.99 -24.04
CA SER A 52 -19.74 1.86 -24.53
C SER A 52 -19.83 3.31 -24.03
N SER A 53 -21.03 3.80 -23.69
CA SER A 53 -21.22 5.16 -23.17
C SER A 53 -20.65 5.36 -21.77
N LEU A 54 -20.46 4.26 -21.03
CA LEU A 54 -19.88 4.27 -19.69
C LEU A 54 -18.35 4.17 -19.72
N LYS A 55 -17.71 3.95 -20.87
CA LYS A 55 -16.25 3.88 -20.95
C LYS A 55 -15.63 5.27 -20.76
N ALA A 56 -14.43 5.30 -20.20
CA ALA A 56 -13.69 6.53 -20.02
C ALA A 56 -13.46 7.24 -21.36
N THR A 57 -13.72 8.54 -21.38
CA THR A 57 -13.39 9.41 -22.52
C THR A 57 -11.86 9.55 -22.64
N PRO A 58 -11.33 10.02 -23.78
CA PRO A 58 -9.91 10.34 -23.90
C PRO A 58 -9.41 11.34 -22.84
N ALA A 59 -10.26 12.30 -22.46
CA ALA A 59 -9.92 13.28 -21.42
C ALA A 59 -9.78 12.61 -20.05
N THR A 60 -10.71 11.74 -19.67
CA THR A 60 -10.60 10.97 -18.43
C THR A 60 -9.40 10.02 -18.45
N LEU A 61 -9.15 9.32 -19.56
CA LEU A 61 -7.98 8.44 -19.69
C LEU A 61 -6.66 9.20 -19.50
N GLN A 62 -6.56 10.42 -20.04
CA GLN A 62 -5.40 11.27 -19.84
C GLN A 62 -5.17 11.56 -18.35
N VAL A 63 -6.22 11.92 -17.61
CA VAL A 63 -6.10 12.16 -16.16
C VAL A 63 -5.60 10.91 -15.43
N PHE A 64 -6.10 9.72 -15.75
CA PHE A 64 -5.57 8.49 -15.14
C PHE A 64 -4.10 8.26 -15.49
N SER A 65 -3.68 8.61 -16.71
CA SER A 65 -2.28 8.51 -17.14
C SER A 65 -1.36 9.54 -16.48
N ASP A 66 -1.89 10.70 -16.06
CA ASP A 66 -1.11 11.76 -15.39
C ASP A 66 -0.84 11.43 -13.92
N PHE A 67 -1.60 10.50 -13.33
CA PHE A 67 -1.52 10.09 -11.92
C PHE A 67 -1.28 8.58 -11.72
N PRO A 68 -0.29 7.97 -12.42
CA PRO A 68 -0.13 6.51 -12.46
C PRO A 68 0.18 5.89 -11.08
N ASP A 69 0.82 6.67 -10.20
CA ASP A 69 1.20 6.21 -8.87
C ASP A 69 0.05 6.25 -7.85
N THR A 70 -1.08 6.90 -8.16
CA THR A 70 -2.18 7.10 -7.20
C THR A 70 -3.52 6.57 -7.69
N VAL A 71 -3.61 6.15 -8.94
CA VAL A 71 -4.82 5.53 -9.51
C VAL A 71 -4.59 4.05 -9.81
N CYS A 72 -5.57 3.22 -9.47
CA CYS A 72 -5.61 1.81 -9.88
C CYS A 72 -4.28 1.06 -9.64
N GLN A 73 -3.62 1.40 -8.53
CA GLN A 73 -2.35 0.79 -8.18
C GLN A 73 -2.50 -0.74 -8.19
N PRO A 74 -1.50 -1.47 -8.72
CA PRO A 74 -1.54 -2.91 -8.72
C PRO A 74 -1.81 -3.40 -7.30
N TYR A 75 -2.67 -4.41 -7.18
CA TYR A 75 -2.97 -5.01 -5.91
C TYR A 75 -1.67 -5.49 -5.26
N SER A 76 -1.26 -4.82 -4.19
CA SER A 76 -0.18 -5.30 -3.35
C SER A 76 -0.73 -6.50 -2.60
N VAL A 77 -0.43 -7.70 -3.10
CA VAL A 77 -0.87 -8.98 -2.53
C VAL A 77 -0.40 -9.16 -1.08
N ILE A 78 0.55 -8.33 -0.63
CA ILE A 78 0.98 -8.31 0.76
C ILE A 78 -0.09 -7.63 1.61
N SER A 79 -1.04 -8.44 2.06
CA SER A 79 -2.04 -8.06 3.05
C SER A 79 -1.36 -7.43 4.25
N GLN A 80 -1.74 -6.18 4.55
CA GLN A 80 -1.32 -5.49 5.77
C GLN A 80 -2.20 -5.84 6.97
N SER A 81 -3.21 -6.70 6.77
CA SER A 81 -4.06 -7.19 7.84
C SER A 81 -3.26 -8.14 8.74
N PRO A 82 -3.21 -7.89 10.06
CA PRO A 82 -2.51 -8.76 10.99
C PRO A 82 -3.03 -10.20 10.96
N THR A 83 -2.11 -11.17 10.91
CA THR A 83 -2.39 -12.58 11.20
C THR A 83 -1.78 -12.97 12.54
N THR A 84 -2.24 -14.06 13.14
CA THR A 84 -1.66 -14.59 14.39
C THR A 84 -0.14 -14.82 14.26
N ALA A 85 0.31 -15.38 13.14
CA ALA A 85 1.74 -15.59 12.88
C ALA A 85 2.51 -14.26 12.85
N MET A 86 1.98 -13.23 12.17
CA MET A 86 2.62 -11.91 12.09
C MET A 86 2.68 -11.20 13.44
N ILE A 87 1.68 -11.39 14.31
CA ILE A 87 1.67 -10.86 15.69
C ILE A 87 2.74 -11.55 16.52
N GLN A 88 2.83 -12.88 16.43
CA GLN A 88 3.79 -13.69 17.17
C GLN A 88 5.24 -13.37 16.78
N MET A 89 5.52 -13.11 15.50
CA MET A 89 6.86 -12.68 15.04
C MET A 89 7.38 -11.45 15.79
N CYS A 90 6.48 -10.53 16.17
CA CYS A 90 6.87 -9.31 16.87
C CYS A 90 7.08 -9.51 18.36
N ASN A 91 6.40 -10.49 18.97
CA ASN A 91 6.50 -10.78 20.40
C ASN A 91 6.43 -9.52 21.29
N GLY A 92 5.54 -8.57 20.93
CA GLY A 92 5.36 -7.32 21.66
C GLY A 92 6.46 -6.25 21.47
N VAL A 93 7.50 -6.51 20.67
CA VAL A 93 8.62 -5.59 20.48
C VAL A 93 8.43 -4.73 19.22
N PRO A 94 8.25 -3.41 19.36
CA PRO A 94 8.08 -2.52 18.21
C PRO A 94 9.38 -2.36 17.43
N TYR A 95 9.27 -2.02 16.15
CA TYR A 95 10.37 -1.68 15.23
C TYR A 95 11.39 -2.80 14.94
N ARG A 96 11.27 -3.96 15.59
CA ARG A 96 12.00 -5.19 15.26
C ARG A 96 11.86 -5.55 13.77
N GLN A 97 12.96 -6.02 13.18
CA GLN A 97 12.93 -6.62 11.84
C GLN A 97 12.17 -7.93 11.84
N CYS A 98 11.25 -8.09 10.89
CA CYS A 98 10.49 -9.34 10.71
C CYS A 98 10.47 -9.75 9.23
N ARG A 99 9.93 -10.93 8.91
CA ARG A 99 9.84 -11.45 7.55
C ARG A 99 8.48 -12.07 7.30
N VAL A 100 7.86 -11.73 6.17
CA VAL A 100 6.64 -12.37 5.68
C VAL A 100 6.92 -13.09 4.37
N SER A 101 6.15 -14.12 4.06
CA SER A 101 6.26 -14.83 2.78
C SER A 101 6.04 -13.87 1.61
N GLY A 102 6.91 -13.97 0.61
CA GLY A 102 6.78 -13.21 -0.63
C GLY A 102 5.77 -13.82 -1.58
N LEU A 103 5.63 -13.19 -2.74
CA LEU A 103 4.70 -13.61 -3.79
C LEU A 103 5.11 -14.90 -4.48
N GLU A 104 6.42 -15.08 -4.66
CA GLU A 104 6.98 -16.27 -5.27
C GLU A 104 7.27 -17.33 -4.20
N PRO A 105 7.12 -18.63 -4.50
CA PRO A 105 7.46 -19.70 -3.59
C PRO A 105 8.90 -19.56 -3.06
N ASN A 106 9.09 -19.77 -1.76
CA ASN A 106 10.38 -19.66 -1.07
C ASN A 106 11.02 -18.25 -1.07
N THR A 107 10.26 -17.21 -1.44
CA THR A 107 10.70 -15.82 -1.27
C THR A 107 10.16 -15.22 0.02
N TRP A 108 10.82 -14.18 0.52
CA TRP A 108 10.41 -13.47 1.72
C TRP A 108 10.60 -11.96 1.54
N VAL A 109 9.77 -11.19 2.23
CA VAL A 109 9.81 -9.73 2.23
C VAL A 109 10.18 -9.26 3.64
N VAL A 110 11.15 -8.34 3.72
CA VAL A 110 11.51 -7.67 4.98
C VAL A 110 10.31 -6.84 5.46
N GLY A 111 9.96 -6.96 6.72
CA GLY A 111 9.01 -6.10 7.39
C GLY A 111 9.56 -5.50 8.67
N ILE A 112 8.71 -4.68 9.30
CA ILE A 112 8.93 -4.04 10.58
C ILE A 112 7.73 -4.30 11.49
N CYS A 113 8.00 -4.59 12.76
CA CYS A 113 6.96 -4.69 13.77
C CYS A 113 6.35 -3.31 14.05
N TYR A 114 5.13 -3.08 13.57
CA TYR A 114 4.55 -1.73 13.56
C TYR A 114 3.03 -1.77 13.75
N ASN A 115 2.49 -0.87 14.57
CA ASN A 115 1.05 -0.68 14.73
C ASN A 115 0.47 0.07 13.52
N HIS A 116 0.15 -0.66 12.46
CA HIS A 116 -0.47 -0.08 11.28
C HIS A 116 -1.91 0.37 11.60
N ARG A 117 -2.21 1.66 11.40
CA ARG A 117 -3.55 2.25 11.64
C ARG A 117 -4.11 1.91 13.03
N MET A 118 -3.27 1.99 14.08
CA MET A 118 -3.65 1.69 15.47
C MET A 118 -4.13 0.24 15.71
N GLN A 119 -3.87 -0.68 14.78
CA GLN A 119 -4.10 -2.11 14.99
C GLN A 119 -3.06 -2.70 15.95
N VAL A 120 -3.25 -3.98 16.30
CA VAL A 120 -2.28 -4.78 17.08
C VAL A 120 -0.89 -4.73 16.44
N LEU A 121 0.15 -4.82 17.28
CA LEU A 121 1.53 -4.89 16.81
C LEU A 121 1.73 -6.19 16.04
N ALA A 122 2.06 -6.06 14.75
CA ALA A 122 2.28 -7.19 13.87
C ALA A 122 3.37 -6.84 12.85
N CYS A 123 3.94 -7.87 12.23
CA CYS A 123 4.90 -7.69 11.15
C CYS A 123 4.23 -6.97 9.98
N ASN A 124 4.75 -5.82 9.58
CA ASN A 124 4.23 -5.04 8.47
C ASN A 124 5.33 -4.87 7.40
N SER A 125 5.04 -5.28 6.17
CA SER A 125 6.00 -5.29 5.06
C SER A 125 5.94 -4.03 4.18
N ASP A 126 5.21 -3.00 4.59
CA ASP A 126 5.17 -1.73 3.87
C ASP A 126 6.52 -1.01 4.01
N PRO A 127 7.28 -0.84 2.91
CA PRO A 127 8.59 -0.19 2.96
C PRO A 127 8.50 1.25 3.45
N ALA A 128 7.36 1.94 3.28
CA ALA A 128 7.19 3.31 3.78
C ALA A 128 7.29 3.36 5.31
N LYS A 129 6.85 2.32 6.04
CA LYS A 129 6.97 2.27 7.51
C LYS A 129 8.42 2.17 7.97
N ILE A 130 9.22 1.39 7.24
CA ILE A 130 10.66 1.26 7.47
C ILE A 130 11.35 2.60 7.23
N GLN A 131 11.05 3.27 6.11
CA GLN A 131 11.66 4.57 5.77
C GLN A 131 11.28 5.67 6.75
N VAL A 132 10.01 5.73 7.17
CA VAL A 132 9.56 6.67 8.21
C VAL A 132 10.33 6.45 9.50
N ARG A 133 10.50 5.20 9.97
CA ARG A 133 11.24 4.95 11.21
C ARG A 133 12.72 5.30 11.08
N ARG A 134 13.36 5.00 9.95
CA ARG A 134 14.75 5.45 9.68
C ARG A 134 14.90 6.97 9.77
N ARG A 135 13.96 7.70 9.17
CA ARG A 135 13.93 9.17 9.24
C ARG A 135 13.77 9.66 10.68
N GLN A 136 12.87 9.04 11.45
CA GLN A 136 12.67 9.37 12.87
C GLN A 136 13.94 9.18 13.70
N ILE A 137 14.68 8.10 13.47
CA ILE A 137 15.97 7.83 14.13
C ILE A 137 16.99 8.92 13.76
N GLN A 138 17.12 9.23 12.47
CA GLN A 138 18.07 10.23 11.96
C GLN A 138 17.80 11.62 12.53
N GLU A 139 16.54 12.01 12.66
CA GLU A 139 16.13 13.32 13.19
C GLU A 139 16.02 13.34 14.72
N GLY A 140 16.17 12.18 15.40
CA GLY A 140 16.03 12.07 16.85
C GLY A 140 14.62 12.39 17.35
N VAL A 141 13.59 12.09 16.55
CA VAL A 141 12.18 12.41 16.86
C VAL A 141 11.35 11.17 17.17
N GLY A 142 10.36 11.33 18.05
CA GLY A 142 9.48 10.25 18.49
C GLY A 142 10.09 9.41 19.62
N ALA A 143 9.72 8.12 19.67
CA ALA A 143 10.27 7.22 20.68
C ALA A 143 11.78 7.00 20.45
N PRO A 144 12.61 7.04 21.51
CA PRO A 144 14.01 6.64 21.44
C PRO A 144 14.16 5.28 20.76
N CYS A 145 15.20 5.13 19.95
CA CYS A 145 15.41 3.88 19.25
C CYS A 145 16.10 2.83 20.13
N ASP A 146 15.74 1.57 19.91
CA ASP A 146 16.40 0.44 20.55
C ASP A 146 17.67 0.05 19.75
N PRO A 147 18.88 0.13 20.33
CA PRO A 147 20.12 -0.13 19.61
C PRO A 147 20.32 -1.60 19.25
N VAL A 148 19.52 -2.53 19.79
CA VAL A 148 19.55 -3.96 19.45
C VAL A 148 18.51 -4.24 18.37
N GLU A 149 17.25 -3.89 18.62
CA GLU A 149 16.13 -4.25 17.75
C GLU A 149 16.05 -3.37 16.50
N GLU A 150 16.61 -2.15 16.55
CA GLU A 150 16.57 -1.14 15.49
C GLU A 150 17.96 -0.84 14.88
N ALA A 151 18.98 -1.66 15.20
CA ALA A 151 20.31 -1.57 14.58
C ALA A 151 20.22 -1.63 13.04
N TRP A 152 19.35 -2.47 12.51
CA TRP A 152 19.09 -2.62 11.08
C TRP A 152 18.43 -1.39 10.42
N LEU A 153 17.96 -0.44 11.24
CA LEU A 153 17.43 0.86 10.82
C LEU A 153 18.46 1.99 10.99
N GLY A 154 19.66 1.71 11.50
CA GLY A 154 20.70 2.69 11.76
C GLY A 154 20.69 3.27 13.18
N CYS A 155 19.94 2.68 14.12
CA CYS A 155 20.08 3.02 15.53
C CYS A 155 21.48 2.59 16.02
N THR A 156 22.16 3.48 16.74
CA THR A 156 23.45 3.18 17.35
C THR A 156 23.34 3.45 18.85
N SER A 157 24.01 2.62 19.66
CA SER A 157 24.16 2.94 21.08
C SER A 157 24.83 4.31 21.20
N PRO A 158 24.40 5.18 22.13
CA PRO A 158 25.15 6.40 22.41
C PRO A 158 26.58 5.97 22.73
N THR A 159 27.53 6.38 21.89
CA THR A 159 28.94 6.24 22.19
C THR A 159 29.14 6.94 23.52
N ASN A 160 29.64 6.20 24.52
CA ASN A 160 30.15 6.82 25.74
C ASN A 160 31.27 7.77 25.31
N VAL A 161 30.93 9.03 25.06
CA VAL A 161 31.90 10.12 25.02
C VAL A 161 32.38 10.25 26.47
N LYS A 162 33.48 9.56 26.75
CA LYS A 162 34.31 9.87 27.92
C LYS A 162 34.83 11.29 27.81
#